data_AF-A0A8W8JFB1-F1
#
_entry.id   AF-A0A8W8JFB1-F1
#
_cell.length_a   1.000
_cell.length_b   1.000
_cell.length_c   1.000
_cell.angle_alpha   90.00
_cell.angle_beta   90.00
_cell.angle_gamma   90.00
#
_symmetry.space_group_name_H-M   'P 1'
#
loop_
_entity.id
_entity.type
_entity.pdbx_description
1 polymer ?
#
loop_
_entity_poly.entity_id
_entity_poly.type
_entity_poly.pdbx_seq_one_letter_code
_entity_poly.pdbx_strand_id
1 'polypeptide(L)'
;MSLYYKSLLEAPQREYKEKLLRLGIKDLCFDPFIDCETWEDNVTKWPDVQFGEIYCYHVDTPGQFTRETSKAYRSLEAYNFFHSGWVQTVLSSTLGSDKCFLKAKVNRSQAPSEKPHEAWVCVDTDCTILNAHCTCMAGLGEVCSHVAAILFKIEASVRLGYNKVACTSMPCLWNQNFTKKVKS
;
A
#
# COMPACT_ATOMS: atom_id res chain seq x y z
N MET A 1 0.01 19.48 -1.92
CA MET A 1 1.31 18.81 -1.68
C MET A 1 1.48 18.48 -0.20
N SER A 2 1.73 17.20 0.11
CA SER A 2 1.74 16.67 1.48
C SER A 2 2.89 17.21 2.35
N LEU A 3 2.76 17.03 3.67
CA LEU A 3 3.87 17.27 4.61
C LEU A 3 5.05 16.32 4.34
N TYR A 4 4.76 15.09 3.90
CA TYR A 4 5.79 14.14 3.49
C TYR A 4 6.65 14.70 2.36
N TYR A 5 6.02 15.15 1.26
CA TYR A 5 6.75 15.76 0.14
C TYR A 5 7.65 16.92 0.55
N LYS A 6 7.17 17.78 1.46
CA LYS A 6 7.93 18.95 1.95
C LYS A 6 9.13 18.55 2.83
N SER A 7 9.11 17.34 3.39
CA SER A 7 10.20 16.81 4.22
C SER A 7 11.33 16.15 3.41
N LEU A 8 11.10 15.88 2.12
CA LEU A 8 12.09 15.25 1.24
C LEU A 8 13.19 16.24 0.80
N LEU A 9 14.40 15.72 0.61
CA LEU A 9 15.49 16.42 -0.08
C LEU A 9 15.18 16.61 -1.57
N GLU A 10 15.84 17.56 -2.23
CA GLU A 10 15.51 17.99 -3.60
C GLU A 10 15.44 16.85 -4.63
N ALA A 11 16.38 15.90 -4.61
CA ALA A 11 16.40 14.79 -5.56
C ALA A 11 15.21 13.81 -5.33
N PRO A 12 15.02 13.20 -4.14
CA PRO A 12 13.83 12.41 -3.84
C PRO A 12 12.50 13.14 -4.05
N GLN A 13 12.47 14.44 -3.77
CA GLN A 13 11.30 15.29 -3.96
C GLN A 13 10.91 15.38 -5.45
N ARG A 14 11.89 15.55 -6.34
CA ARG A 14 11.69 15.55 -7.79
C ARG A 14 11.19 14.20 -8.29
N GLU A 15 11.82 13.11 -7.85
CA GLU A 15 11.43 11.74 -8.21
C GLU A 15 9.98 11.44 -7.79
N TYR A 16 9.60 11.81 -6.57
CA TYR A 16 8.22 11.65 -6.09
C TYR A 16 7.23 12.46 -6.93
N LYS A 17 7.57 13.71 -7.28
CA LYS A 17 6.71 14.55 -8.13
C LYS A 17 6.53 13.95 -9.52
N GLU A 18 7.61 13.50 -10.15
CA GLU A 18 7.57 12.87 -11.47
C GLU A 18 6.73 11.59 -11.45
N LYS A 19 6.83 10.79 -10.38
CA LYS A 19 5.98 9.62 -10.16
C LYS A 19 4.50 9.98 -10.12
N LEU A 20 4.11 10.97 -9.31
CA LEU A 20 2.71 11.41 -9.25
C LEU A 20 2.20 11.86 -10.64
N LEU A 21 3.02 12.62 -11.37
CA LEU A 21 2.69 13.07 -12.73
C LEU A 21 2.49 11.89 -13.71
N ARG A 22 3.35 10.85 -13.63
CA ARG A 22 3.22 9.62 -14.45
C ARG A 22 1.92 8.87 -14.17
N LEU A 23 1.44 8.90 -12.93
CA LEU A 23 0.15 8.31 -12.53
C LEU A 23 -1.06 9.20 -12.91
N GLY A 24 -0.85 10.32 -13.58
CA GLY A 24 -1.92 11.22 -14.02
C GLY A 24 -2.35 12.25 -12.96
N ILE A 25 -1.65 12.32 -11.82
CA ILE A 25 -1.87 13.35 -10.80
C ILE A 25 -1.22 14.65 -11.28
N LYS A 26 -1.99 15.42 -12.04
CA LYS A 26 -1.57 16.73 -12.58
C LYS A 26 -1.68 17.83 -11.52
N ASP A 27 -2.73 17.76 -10.72
CA ASP A 27 -2.91 18.65 -9.59
C ASP A 27 -2.38 17.97 -8.32
N LEU A 28 -1.36 18.59 -7.74
CA LEU A 28 -0.71 18.16 -6.50
C LEU A 28 -1.60 18.40 -5.27
N CYS A 29 -2.85 18.83 -5.47
CA CYS A 29 -3.93 18.75 -4.49
C CYS A 29 -4.32 17.29 -4.18
N PHE A 30 -4.15 16.36 -5.14
CA PHE A 30 -4.36 14.91 -4.95
C PHE A 30 -3.03 14.21 -4.68
N ASP A 31 -2.33 14.60 -3.61
CA ASP A 31 -1.19 13.83 -3.12
C ASP A 31 -1.71 12.69 -2.23
N PRO A 32 -1.37 11.40 -2.48
CA PRO A 32 -1.93 10.30 -1.71
C PRO A 32 -1.67 10.36 -0.20
N PHE A 33 -0.66 11.11 0.26
CA PHE A 33 -0.40 11.37 1.69
C PHE A 33 -1.16 12.57 2.27
N ILE A 34 -2.06 13.19 1.51
CA ILE A 34 -3.03 14.16 2.03
C ILE A 34 -4.31 13.41 2.38
N ASP A 35 -4.82 13.65 3.58
CA ASP A 35 -6.17 13.27 3.93
C ASP A 35 -7.14 14.27 3.32
N CYS A 36 -8.04 13.78 2.47
CA CYS A 36 -9.10 14.56 1.83
C CYS A 36 -10.38 13.71 1.76
N GLU A 37 -11.50 14.33 1.44
CA GLU A 37 -12.83 13.69 1.46
C GLU A 37 -12.99 12.56 0.42
N THR A 38 -12.06 12.39 -0.50
CA THR A 38 -12.13 11.37 -1.56
C THR A 38 -11.68 9.97 -1.10
N TRP A 39 -11.16 9.83 0.12
CA TRP A 39 -10.70 8.55 0.66
C TRP A 39 -11.82 7.84 1.43
N GLU A 40 -12.06 6.58 1.07
CA GLU A 40 -13.14 5.78 1.62
C GLU A 40 -12.62 4.49 2.25
N ASP A 41 -13.17 4.14 3.41
CA ASP A 41 -13.07 2.80 4.02
C ASP A 41 -14.15 1.91 3.41
N ASN A 42 -13.89 1.40 2.20
CA ASN A 42 -14.82 0.53 1.49
C ASN A 42 -14.11 -0.59 0.74
N VAL A 43 -14.08 -1.78 1.37
CA VAL A 43 -13.43 -2.98 0.84
C VAL A 43 -14.03 -3.44 -0.50
N THR A 44 -15.29 -3.12 -0.80
CA THR A 44 -15.90 -3.53 -2.08
C THR A 44 -15.44 -2.71 -3.27
N LYS A 45 -14.76 -1.58 -3.04
CA LYS A 45 -14.12 -0.78 -4.08
C LYS A 45 -12.68 -1.21 -4.37
N TRP A 46 -12.17 -2.21 -3.66
CA TRP A 46 -10.79 -2.66 -3.83
C TRP A 46 -10.63 -3.50 -5.10
N PRO A 47 -9.50 -3.36 -5.82
CA PRO A 47 -9.23 -4.11 -7.04
C PRO A 47 -9.03 -5.60 -6.76
N ASP A 48 -9.29 -6.44 -7.77
CA ASP A 48 -9.20 -7.91 -7.71
C ASP A 48 -7.73 -8.40 -7.87
N VAL A 49 -6.81 -7.78 -7.13
CA VAL A 49 -5.37 -8.06 -7.23
C VAL A 49 -5.07 -9.48 -6.78
N GLN A 50 -4.53 -10.27 -7.71
CA GLN A 50 -4.13 -11.65 -7.45
C GLN A 50 -2.68 -11.73 -6.97
N PHE A 51 -2.34 -12.84 -6.32
CA PHE A 51 -0.98 -13.12 -5.88
C PHE A 51 0.06 -13.04 -7.01
N GLY A 52 -0.30 -13.47 -8.23
CA GLY A 52 0.56 -13.41 -9.41
C GLY A 52 1.02 -11.97 -9.71
N GLU A 53 0.09 -11.02 -9.69
CA GLU A 53 0.37 -9.60 -9.91
C GLU A 53 1.32 -9.03 -8.86
N ILE A 54 1.12 -9.40 -7.59
CA ILE A 54 2.01 -8.98 -6.49
C ILE A 54 3.42 -9.53 -6.73
N TYR A 55 3.54 -10.80 -7.11
CA TYR A 55 4.82 -11.43 -7.40
C TYR A 55 5.53 -10.78 -8.58
N CYS A 56 4.83 -10.60 -9.72
CA CYS A 56 5.37 -9.94 -10.90
C CYS A 56 5.83 -8.52 -10.57
N TYR A 57 5.00 -7.73 -9.88
CA TYR A 57 5.37 -6.37 -9.46
C TYR A 57 6.68 -6.34 -8.66
N HIS A 58 6.85 -7.21 -7.67
CA HIS A 58 8.08 -7.22 -6.84
C HIS A 58 9.32 -7.78 -7.55
N VAL A 59 9.12 -8.62 -8.57
CA VAL A 59 10.22 -9.22 -9.34
C VAL A 59 10.65 -8.32 -10.50
N ASP A 60 9.70 -7.66 -11.15
CA ASP A 60 9.91 -6.88 -12.37
C ASP A 60 10.15 -5.40 -12.09
N THR A 61 9.75 -4.87 -10.92
CA THR A 61 10.07 -3.49 -10.54
C THR A 61 11.59 -3.35 -10.36
N PRO A 62 12.26 -2.47 -11.12
CA PRO A 62 13.68 -2.22 -10.98
C PRO A 62 13.94 -1.53 -9.63
N GLY A 63 14.41 -2.29 -8.65
CA GLY A 63 14.81 -1.78 -7.34
C GLY A 63 16.33 -1.84 -7.13
N GLN A 64 16.78 -1.34 -5.98
CA GLN A 64 18.17 -1.47 -5.51
C GLN A 64 18.59 -2.92 -5.18
N PHE A 65 17.68 -3.87 -5.39
CA PHE A 65 17.74 -5.24 -4.88
C PHE A 65 17.56 -6.22 -6.04
N THR A 66 18.42 -7.25 -6.11
CA THR A 66 18.49 -8.17 -7.24
C THR A 66 17.31 -9.14 -7.29
N ARG A 67 17.07 -9.76 -8.44
CA ARG A 67 16.01 -10.77 -8.66
C ARG A 67 16.07 -11.91 -7.64
N GLU A 68 17.26 -12.24 -7.12
CA GLU A 68 17.45 -13.25 -6.06
C GLU A 68 16.93 -12.80 -4.70
N THR A 69 16.96 -11.49 -4.41
CA THR A 69 16.39 -10.92 -3.19
C THR A 69 14.86 -10.79 -3.25
N SER A 70 14.27 -10.67 -4.44
CA SER A 70 12.81 -10.73 -4.68
C SER A 70 12.24 -12.17 -4.56
N LYS A 71 13.01 -13.19 -4.98
CA LYS A 71 12.59 -14.61 -4.94
C LYS A 71 12.38 -15.17 -3.54
N ALA A 72 13.02 -14.60 -2.52
CA ALA A 72 12.83 -14.96 -1.12
C ALA A 72 11.79 -14.06 -0.44
N TYR A 73 10.74 -13.63 -1.13
CA TYR A 73 9.54 -13.02 -0.54
C TYR A 73 9.79 -11.90 0.48
N ARG A 74 10.94 -11.21 0.45
CA ARG A 74 11.60 -10.54 1.60
C ARG A 74 10.64 -9.58 2.32
N SER A 75 9.87 -10.05 3.29
CA SER A 75 10.08 -11.24 4.12
C SER A 75 8.77 -11.97 4.42
N LEU A 76 8.87 -13.16 5.05
CA LEU A 76 7.79 -13.71 5.89
C LEU A 76 7.17 -12.59 6.75
N GLU A 77 7.94 -11.55 7.06
CA GLU A 77 7.58 -10.28 7.70
C GLU A 77 6.49 -9.47 6.99
N ALA A 78 6.42 -9.36 5.66
CA ALA A 78 5.32 -8.63 4.99
C ALA A 78 3.99 -9.39 5.17
N TYR A 79 4.04 -10.70 4.97
CA TYR A 79 2.94 -11.59 5.34
C TYR A 79 2.68 -11.56 6.85
N ASN A 80 3.71 -11.46 7.71
CA ASN A 80 3.57 -11.36 9.16
C ASN A 80 3.02 -10.00 9.57
N PHE A 81 3.26 -8.90 8.85
CA PHE A 81 2.68 -7.59 9.12
C PHE A 81 1.20 -7.65 8.85
N PHE A 82 0.80 -8.22 7.73
CA PHE A 82 -0.60 -8.51 7.46
C PHE A 82 -1.19 -9.47 8.52
N HIS A 83 -0.57 -10.62 8.75
CA HIS A 83 -1.07 -11.69 9.63
C HIS A 83 -1.06 -11.32 11.13
N SER A 84 -0.15 -10.44 11.55
CA SER A 84 -0.09 -9.88 12.91
C SER A 84 -0.97 -8.64 13.09
N GLY A 85 -1.66 -8.22 12.02
CA GLY A 85 -2.56 -7.07 11.97
C GLY A 85 -1.86 -5.74 12.24
N TRP A 86 -0.69 -5.58 11.64
CA TRP A 86 0.10 -4.33 11.68
C TRP A 86 -0.23 -3.39 10.53
N VAL A 87 -0.98 -3.89 9.54
CA VAL A 87 -1.61 -3.06 8.49
C VAL A 87 -2.91 -2.50 9.05
N GLN A 88 -2.95 -1.19 9.26
CA GLN A 88 -4.14 -0.49 9.73
C GLN A 88 -5.24 -0.48 8.65
N THR A 89 -6.32 0.26 8.90
CA THR A 89 -7.39 0.46 7.92
C THR A 89 -6.82 0.93 6.58
N VAL A 90 -7.13 0.18 5.53
CA VAL A 90 -6.78 0.54 4.16
C VAL A 90 -7.91 1.41 3.62
N LEU A 91 -7.57 2.60 3.16
CA LEU A 91 -8.48 3.53 2.50
C LEU A 91 -8.26 3.45 1.00
N SER A 92 -9.33 3.57 0.23
CA SER A 92 -9.29 3.59 -1.23
C SER A 92 -9.82 4.90 -1.80
N SER A 93 -9.26 5.34 -2.91
CA SER A 93 -9.74 6.49 -3.68
C SER A 93 -9.52 6.21 -5.17
N THR A 94 -10.44 6.67 -6.01
CA THR A 94 -10.32 6.49 -7.46
C THR A 94 -9.90 7.80 -8.11
N LEU A 95 -8.93 7.71 -9.02
CA LEU A 95 -8.48 8.85 -9.81
C LEU A 95 -8.84 8.57 -11.28
N GLY A 96 -9.79 9.32 -11.81
CA GLY A 96 -10.33 9.04 -13.13
C GLY A 96 -11.15 7.74 -13.16
N SER A 97 -11.19 7.07 -14.31
CA SER A 97 -11.94 5.83 -14.50
C SER A 97 -11.06 4.57 -14.44
N ASP A 98 -9.74 4.72 -14.43
CA ASP A 98 -8.78 3.64 -14.65
C ASP A 98 -7.90 3.33 -13.42
N LYS A 99 -7.73 4.27 -12.47
CA LYS A 99 -6.79 4.09 -11.37
C LYS A 99 -7.46 4.04 -10.00
N CYS A 100 -7.15 2.99 -9.24
CA CYS A 100 -7.50 2.85 -7.84
C CYS A 100 -6.25 3.04 -6.97
N PHE A 101 -6.27 4.04 -6.12
CA PHE A 101 -5.26 4.26 -5.09
C PHE A 101 -5.73 3.64 -3.78
N LEU A 102 -4.84 2.91 -3.11
CA LEU A 102 -5.08 2.40 -1.78
C LEU A 102 -3.94 2.84 -0.86
N LYS A 103 -4.27 3.34 0.33
CA LYS A 103 -3.28 3.76 1.33
C LYS A 103 -3.57 3.18 2.70
N ALA A 104 -2.51 2.93 3.46
CA ALA A 104 -2.62 2.53 4.86
C ALA A 104 -1.38 2.92 5.65
N LYS A 105 -1.55 2.90 6.98
CA LYS A 105 -0.45 2.95 7.93
C LYS A 105 -0.03 1.53 8.29
N VAL A 106 1.27 1.29 8.36
CA VAL A 106 1.86 -0.02 8.69
C VAL A 106 2.89 0.14 9.80
N ASN A 107 2.74 -0.62 10.89
CA ASN A 107 3.67 -0.55 12.03
C ASN A 107 5.07 -1.02 11.63
N ARG A 108 6.09 -0.50 12.35
CA ARG A 108 7.50 -0.85 12.13
C ARG A 108 7.84 -2.14 12.89
N SER A 109 8.59 -3.06 12.26
CA SER A 109 9.07 -4.26 12.95
C SER A 109 10.14 -3.99 13.99
N GLN A 110 11.07 -3.09 13.67
CA GLN A 110 12.24 -2.84 14.52
C GLN A 110 11.94 -1.82 15.64
N ALA A 111 10.86 -1.04 15.52
CA ALA A 111 10.48 -0.03 16.51
C ALA A 111 8.94 0.09 16.62
N PRO A 112 8.26 -0.89 17.24
CA PRO A 112 6.79 -0.91 17.31
C PRO A 112 6.18 0.27 18.09
N SER A 113 6.97 0.94 18.93
CA SER A 113 6.59 2.14 19.68
C SER A 113 6.67 3.44 18.87
N GLU A 114 7.33 3.42 17.71
CA GLU A 114 7.44 4.59 16.84
C GLU A 114 6.22 4.74 15.93
N LYS A 115 6.06 5.95 15.37
CA LYS A 115 4.98 6.26 14.44
C LYS A 115 5.01 5.30 13.24
N PRO A 116 3.89 4.64 12.89
CA PRO A 116 3.79 3.78 11.72
C PRO A 116 4.26 4.48 10.45
N HIS A 117 4.80 3.71 9.50
CA HIS A 117 5.01 4.23 8.16
C HIS A 117 3.69 4.32 7.43
N GLU A 118 3.60 5.26 6.50
CA GLU A 118 2.45 5.38 5.61
C GLU A 118 2.88 4.91 4.24
N ALA A 119 2.03 4.14 3.57
CA ALA A 119 2.29 3.64 2.24
C ALA A 119 1.02 3.68 1.39
N TRP A 120 1.21 3.85 0.10
CA TRP A 120 0.15 3.78 -0.89
C TRP A 120 0.57 2.91 -2.07
N VAL A 121 -0.43 2.35 -2.74
CA VAL A 121 -0.33 1.59 -3.98
C VAL A 121 -1.32 2.14 -5.00
N CYS A 122 -0.94 2.13 -6.27
CA CYS A 122 -1.80 2.48 -7.39
C CYS A 122 -1.98 1.24 -8.27
N VAL A 123 -3.23 0.88 -8.52
CA VAL A 123 -3.63 -0.30 -9.29
C VAL A 123 -4.54 0.15 -10.42
N ASP A 124 -4.33 -0.39 -11.62
CA ASP A 124 -5.18 -0.16 -12.78
C ASP A 124 -6.44 -1.04 -12.73
N THR A 125 -7.41 -0.74 -13.60
CA THR A 125 -8.64 -1.50 -13.81
C THR A 125 -8.44 -2.96 -14.20
N ASP A 126 -7.32 -3.29 -14.84
CA ASP A 126 -6.94 -4.68 -15.16
C ASP A 126 -6.25 -5.40 -13.99
N CYS A 127 -6.22 -4.78 -12.80
CA CYS A 127 -5.57 -5.25 -11.58
C CYS A 127 -4.05 -5.24 -11.61
N THR A 128 -3.43 -4.63 -12.63
CA THR A 128 -1.97 -4.42 -12.69
C THR A 128 -1.55 -3.38 -11.66
N ILE A 129 -0.52 -3.69 -10.87
CA ILE A 129 0.07 -2.74 -9.92
C ILE A 129 0.96 -1.78 -10.70
N LEU A 130 0.54 -0.52 -10.81
CA LEU A 130 1.25 0.51 -11.59
C LEU A 130 2.46 1.06 -10.84
N ASN A 131 2.27 1.41 -9.56
CA ASN A 131 3.33 1.94 -8.72
C ASN A 131 2.94 1.91 -7.23
N ALA A 132 3.93 2.14 -6.37
CA ALA A 132 3.73 2.25 -4.93
C ALA A 132 4.75 3.21 -4.30
N HIS A 133 4.46 3.63 -3.09
CA HIS A 133 5.40 4.40 -2.30
C HIS A 133 5.18 4.23 -0.81
N CYS A 134 6.25 4.38 -0.04
CA CYS A 134 6.21 4.32 1.41
C CYS A 134 7.10 5.40 2.01
N THR A 135 6.73 5.91 3.17
CA THR A 135 7.54 6.87 3.93
C THR A 135 8.73 6.24 4.66
N CYS A 136 8.97 4.93 4.50
CA CYS A 136 10.15 4.27 5.07
C CYS A 136 11.42 4.58 4.27
N MET A 137 12.58 4.36 4.88
CA MET A 137 13.89 4.59 4.24
C MET A 137 14.06 3.80 2.93
N ALA A 138 13.48 2.60 2.85
CA ALA A 138 13.47 1.76 1.65
C ALA A 138 12.36 2.12 0.64
N GLY A 139 11.50 3.10 0.96
CA GLY A 139 10.30 3.44 0.20
C GLY A 139 10.57 4.07 -1.17
N LEU A 140 11.81 4.54 -1.41
CA LEU A 140 12.29 4.94 -2.73
C LEU A 140 12.35 3.75 -3.70
N GLY A 141 12.54 2.53 -3.19
CA GLY A 141 12.55 1.32 -4.00
C GLY A 141 11.16 0.76 -4.34
N GLU A 142 10.08 1.35 -3.81
CA GLU A 142 8.67 1.02 -4.14
C GLU A 142 8.20 -0.38 -3.71
N VAL A 143 9.11 -1.32 -3.47
CA VAL A 143 8.84 -2.74 -3.14
C VAL A 143 9.15 -3.09 -1.69
N CYS A 144 9.00 -2.13 -0.75
CA CYS A 144 9.30 -2.39 0.65
C CYS A 144 8.25 -3.31 1.30
N SER A 145 8.58 -3.91 2.45
CA SER A 145 7.68 -4.82 3.17
C SER A 145 6.36 -4.18 3.60
N HIS A 146 6.29 -2.85 3.80
CA HIS A 146 5.05 -2.14 4.08
C HIS A 146 4.12 -2.10 2.86
N VAL A 147 4.65 -1.88 1.66
CA VAL A 147 3.89 -1.92 0.40
C VAL A 147 3.37 -3.34 0.16
N ALA A 148 4.25 -4.34 0.29
CA ALA A 148 3.87 -5.75 0.18
C ALA A 148 2.75 -6.13 1.17
N ALA A 149 2.82 -5.65 2.41
CA ALA A 149 1.79 -5.93 3.43
C ALA A 149 0.41 -5.35 3.05
N ILE A 150 0.36 -4.16 2.46
CA ILE A 150 -0.90 -3.59 1.94
C ILE A 150 -1.43 -4.46 0.79
N LEU A 151 -0.56 -4.84 -0.15
CA LEU A 151 -0.94 -5.70 -1.29
C LEU A 151 -1.46 -7.07 -0.82
N PHE A 152 -0.88 -7.68 0.22
CA PHE A 152 -1.40 -8.92 0.80
C PHE A 152 -2.75 -8.74 1.48
N LYS A 153 -3.00 -7.59 2.11
CA LYS A 153 -4.33 -7.30 2.63
C LYS A 153 -5.34 -7.23 1.48
N ILE A 154 -5.00 -6.56 0.38
CA ILE A 154 -5.87 -6.48 -0.81
C ILE A 154 -6.13 -7.89 -1.39
N GLU A 155 -5.10 -8.69 -1.64
CA GLU A 155 -5.24 -10.08 -2.10
C GLU A 155 -6.07 -10.94 -1.14
N ALA A 156 -5.89 -10.77 0.18
CA ALA A 156 -6.67 -11.52 1.14
C ALA A 156 -8.16 -11.14 1.10
N SER A 157 -8.49 -9.87 0.80
CA SER A 157 -9.88 -9.45 0.62
C SER A 157 -10.56 -10.16 -0.56
N VAL A 158 -9.81 -10.37 -1.64
CA VAL A 158 -10.22 -11.12 -2.83
C VAL A 158 -10.45 -12.58 -2.49
N ARG A 159 -9.42 -13.22 -1.91
CA ARG A 159 -9.43 -14.65 -1.59
C ARG A 159 -10.50 -15.02 -0.58
N LEU A 160 -10.81 -14.12 0.35
CA LEU A 160 -11.90 -14.30 1.34
C LEU A 160 -13.26 -13.82 0.84
N GLY A 161 -13.33 -13.22 -0.36
CA GLY A 161 -14.57 -12.73 -0.97
C GLY A 161 -15.14 -11.46 -0.34
N TYR A 162 -14.38 -10.76 0.51
CA TYR A 162 -14.85 -9.54 1.18
C TYR A 162 -15.02 -8.36 0.24
N ASN A 163 -14.27 -8.33 -0.87
CA ASN A 163 -14.45 -7.30 -1.91
C ASN A 163 -15.75 -7.48 -2.71
N LYS A 164 -16.45 -8.63 -2.58
CA LYS A 164 -17.71 -8.92 -3.29
C LYS A 164 -18.95 -8.76 -2.42
N VAL A 165 -18.78 -8.62 -1.11
CA VAL A 165 -19.90 -8.53 -0.15
C VAL A 165 -20.04 -7.09 0.33
N ALA A 166 -21.07 -6.40 -0.16
CA ALA A 166 -21.40 -5.07 0.32
C ALA A 166 -21.99 -5.13 1.73
N CYS A 167 -21.35 -4.41 2.67
CA CYS A 167 -21.97 -3.98 3.92
C CYS A 167 -22.48 -5.12 4.83
N THR A 168 -21.63 -6.10 5.14
CA THR A 168 -21.78 -6.81 6.42
C THR A 168 -20.83 -6.19 7.44
N SER A 169 -21.13 -6.26 8.74
CA SER A 169 -20.21 -5.79 9.79
C SER A 169 -18.84 -6.50 9.70
N MET A 170 -18.80 -7.68 9.08
CA MET A 170 -17.62 -8.53 8.96
C MET A 170 -16.49 -7.94 8.08
N PRO A 171 -16.70 -7.52 6.81
CA PRO A 171 -15.70 -6.79 6.03
C PRO A 171 -15.19 -5.51 6.70
N CYS A 172 -16.09 -4.73 7.31
CA CYS A 172 -15.70 -3.50 8.02
C CYS A 172 -14.80 -3.82 9.22
N LEU A 173 -15.17 -4.82 10.03
CA LEU A 173 -14.34 -5.27 11.16
C LEU A 173 -13.01 -5.87 10.70
N TRP A 174 -12.99 -6.53 9.55
CA TRP A 174 -11.77 -7.11 8.99
C TRP A 174 -10.78 -6.05 8.46
N ASN A 175 -11.27 -4.94 7.89
CA ASN A 175 -10.38 -3.86 7.47
C ASN A 175 -9.79 -3.09 8.66
N GLN A 176 -10.46 -3.08 9.81
CA GLN A 176 -9.95 -2.42 11.01
C GLN A 176 -8.64 -3.02 11.51
N ASN A 177 -7.85 -2.21 12.21
CA ASN A 177 -6.58 -2.64 12.80
C ASN A 177 -6.82 -3.70 13.90
N PHE A 178 -6.22 -4.89 13.75
CA PHE A 178 -6.25 -5.94 14.76
C PHE A 178 -4.83 -6.32 15.21
N THR A 179 -4.25 -5.61 16.17
CA THR A 179 -2.93 -6.02 16.68
C THR A 179 -3.06 -7.27 17.56
N LYS A 180 -2.49 -8.41 17.15
CA LYS A 180 -2.34 -9.57 18.05
C LYS A 180 -1.32 -9.22 19.13
N LYS A 181 -1.76 -9.09 20.40
CA LYS A 181 -0.83 -8.99 21.52
C LYS A 181 -0.09 -10.32 21.66
N VAL A 182 1.24 -10.30 21.50
CA VAL A 182 2.07 -11.43 21.92
C VAL A 182 1.99 -11.49 23.44
N LYS A 183 1.43 -12.57 23.99
CA LYS A 183 1.50 -12.82 25.43
C LYS A 183 2.97 -13.09 25.76
N SER A 184 3.58 -12.19 26.53
CA SER A 184 4.89 -12.37 27.16
C SER A 184 4.84 -13.52 28.17
#